data_AF-A0A091H480-F1
#
_entry.id   AF-A0A091H480-F1
#
_cell.length_a   1.000
_cell.length_b   1.000
_cell.length_c   1.000
_cell.angle_alpha   90.00
_cell.angle_beta   90.00
_cell.angle_gamma   90.00
#
_symmetry.space_group_name_H-M   'P 1'
#
loop_
_entity.id
_entity.type
_entity.pdbx_description
1 polymer ?
#
loop_
_entity_poly.entity_id
_entity_poly.type
_entity_poly.pdbx_seq_one_letter_code
_entity_poly.pdbx_strand_id
1 'polypeptide(L)'
;LQRETAHYFGYVYFRQVKDSSMKRGYFQKSLVLVSRLPYVNLFQSLLQLIAPEYFDKLEPCLEAVCNEIDQWPPPVPGQTLNLPVMGVVIQVRIPSRVDKLGSSPVKQFNQENLLPAPMVLPSVHELDLFRCFQPVLIHIQMLWELMLLGEPIVVMAPSPTVSSELVLALTSCLAPLRYCCDYRPYFTIHDSEFKEYTTRTQAPPNIVVGVTNPFFIKTLQHWPHILRVGELRMSGDLPKQVKVKKLAKLKTLDTKPGIYTSYKTFLHKDKTLIKRLLKGIQRKRPSEVQSALLRRHLLELTQSFIIPLEHYIASLMPLQRAITPWKNPPQIRPFRQEDFMKTLEHAGPQLTCVLKGDWLGLYRRFCKSPNGDAWYRQRHKEMTQKLEALHLEAICD
;
A
#
# COMPACT_ATOMS: atom_id res chain seq x y z
N LEU A 1 2.27 -13.99 -10.29
CA LEU A 1 1.30 -13.32 -9.39
C LEU A 1 2.00 -12.91 -8.11
N GLN A 2 1.70 -11.73 -7.55
CA GLN A 2 2.21 -11.33 -6.24
C GLN A 2 1.32 -11.96 -5.15
N ARG A 3 1.66 -13.20 -4.75
CA ARG A 3 0.97 -13.92 -3.67
C ARG A 3 1.64 -13.61 -2.34
N GLU A 4 0.85 -13.40 -1.30
CA GLU A 4 1.37 -13.33 0.06
C GLU A 4 1.74 -14.73 0.55
N THR A 5 2.92 -14.86 1.17
CA THR A 5 3.47 -16.18 1.55
C THR A 5 3.11 -16.57 2.96
N ALA A 6 3.01 -15.59 3.86
CA ALA A 6 2.80 -15.83 5.29
C ALA A 6 1.36 -15.63 5.75
N HIS A 7 0.57 -14.81 5.03
CA HIS A 7 -0.74 -14.37 5.48
C HIS A 7 -1.81 -14.50 4.39
N TYR A 8 -3.07 -14.59 4.82
CA TYR A 8 -4.24 -14.47 3.97
C TYR A 8 -4.88 -13.10 4.17
N PHE A 9 -5.44 -12.54 3.09
CA PHE A 9 -6.31 -11.37 3.15
C PHE A 9 -7.75 -11.82 3.35
N GLY A 10 -8.39 -11.31 4.40
CA GLY A 10 -9.83 -11.44 4.62
C GLY A 10 -10.55 -10.18 4.16
N TYR A 11 -11.30 -10.28 3.07
CA TYR A 11 -12.20 -9.22 2.58
C TYR A 11 -13.56 -9.42 3.23
N VAL A 12 -14.12 -8.36 3.83
CA VAL A 12 -15.28 -8.50 4.71
C VAL A 12 -16.41 -7.58 4.26
N TYR A 13 -17.62 -8.14 4.15
CA TYR A 13 -18.87 -7.40 4.12
C TYR A 13 -19.60 -7.63 5.45
N PHE A 14 -19.84 -6.57 6.22
CA PHE A 14 -20.54 -6.63 7.49
C PHE A 14 -21.93 -5.99 7.38
N ARG A 15 -22.97 -6.75 7.71
CA ARG A 15 -24.35 -6.28 7.79
C ARG A 15 -24.76 -6.16 9.24
N GLN A 16 -25.21 -4.96 9.62
CA GLN A 16 -25.86 -4.69 10.89
C GLN A 16 -27.25 -4.09 10.63
N VAL A 17 -28.29 -4.77 11.10
CA VAL A 17 -29.68 -4.32 10.97
C VAL A 17 -30.29 -4.27 12.37
N LYS A 18 -31.07 -3.23 12.67
CA LYS A 18 -31.81 -3.16 13.93
C LYS A 18 -32.88 -4.25 13.93
N ASP A 19 -32.87 -5.07 14.96
CA ASP A 19 -33.79 -6.19 15.11
C ASP A 19 -34.15 -6.30 16.59
N SER A 20 -35.37 -5.90 16.93
CA SER A 20 -35.89 -5.92 18.30
C SER A 20 -36.14 -7.34 18.83
N SER A 21 -36.21 -8.35 17.96
CA SER A 21 -36.36 -9.75 18.38
C SER A 21 -35.06 -10.33 18.94
N MET A 22 -33.91 -9.74 18.59
CA MET A 22 -32.59 -10.19 19.01
C MET A 22 -32.22 -9.59 20.38
N LYS A 23 -31.59 -10.38 21.26
CA LYS A 23 -31.20 -9.96 22.62
C LYS A 23 -30.38 -8.67 22.69
N ARG A 24 -29.59 -8.38 21.64
CA ARG A 24 -28.74 -7.17 21.55
C ARG A 24 -29.38 -6.03 20.75
N GLY A 25 -30.63 -6.19 20.28
CA GLY A 25 -31.36 -5.20 19.48
C GLY A 25 -30.88 -5.05 18.04
N TYR A 26 -29.95 -5.89 17.60
CA TYR A 26 -29.38 -5.87 16.25
C TYR A 26 -29.08 -7.28 15.74
N PHE A 27 -29.39 -7.52 14.47
CA PHE A 27 -28.84 -8.60 13.66
C PHE A 27 -27.47 -8.20 13.14
N GLN A 28 -26.47 -9.05 13.34
CA GLN A 28 -25.08 -8.81 12.94
C GLN A 28 -24.54 -10.05 12.26
N LYS A 29 -24.13 -9.93 11.00
CA LYS A 29 -23.55 -11.03 10.23
C LYS A 29 -22.51 -10.52 9.24
N SER A 30 -21.46 -11.30 9.03
CA SER A 30 -20.38 -10.99 8.09
C SER A 30 -20.28 -12.07 7.03
N LEU A 31 -20.02 -11.66 5.79
CA LEU A 31 -19.53 -12.53 4.73
C LEU A 31 -18.05 -12.20 4.48
N VAL A 32 -17.21 -13.22 4.40
CA VAL A 32 -15.76 -13.05 4.28
C VAL A 32 -15.22 -13.85 3.10
N LEU A 33 -14.49 -13.19 2.19
CA LEU A 33 -13.67 -13.86 1.17
C LEU A 33 -12.22 -13.90 1.64
N VAL A 34 -11.59 -15.07 1.54
CA VAL A 34 -10.21 -15.29 1.99
C VAL A 34 -9.33 -15.61 0.79
N SER A 35 -8.26 -14.85 0.58
CA SER A 35 -7.34 -15.06 -0.55
C SER A 35 -5.90 -14.73 -0.21
N ARG A 36 -4.96 -15.39 -0.89
CA ARG A 36 -3.53 -15.01 -0.88
C ARG A 36 -3.20 -13.90 -1.88
N LEU A 37 -4.16 -13.53 -2.74
CA LEU A 37 -3.99 -12.49 -3.74
C LEU A 37 -4.50 -11.15 -3.17
N PRO A 38 -3.69 -10.07 -3.18
CA PRO A 38 -4.07 -8.76 -2.67
C PRO A 38 -4.96 -8.00 -3.68
N TYR A 39 -6.01 -8.64 -4.21
CA TYR A 39 -6.91 -8.04 -5.19
C TYR A 39 -8.08 -7.34 -4.51
N VAL A 40 -7.73 -6.30 -3.75
CA VAL A 40 -8.65 -5.58 -2.87
C VAL A 40 -9.90 -5.11 -3.61
N ASN A 41 -9.74 -4.48 -4.76
CA ASN A 41 -10.86 -3.94 -5.51
C ASN A 41 -11.75 -5.07 -6.09
N LEU A 42 -11.15 -6.13 -6.64
CA LEU A 42 -11.91 -7.27 -7.16
C LEU A 42 -12.75 -7.95 -6.06
N PHE A 43 -12.13 -8.31 -4.94
CA PHE A 43 -12.83 -9.04 -3.88
C PHE A 43 -13.84 -8.16 -3.13
N GLN A 44 -13.61 -6.85 -3.02
CA GLN A 44 -14.62 -5.92 -2.52
C GLN A 44 -15.81 -5.79 -3.47
N SER A 45 -15.59 -5.66 -4.79
CA SER A 45 -16.66 -5.65 -5.78
C SER A 45 -17.46 -6.95 -5.78
N LEU A 46 -16.79 -8.10 -5.67
CA LEU A 46 -17.44 -9.41 -5.54
C LEU A 46 -18.33 -9.47 -4.30
N LEU A 47 -17.82 -9.04 -3.15
CA LEU A 47 -18.62 -9.01 -1.91
C LEU A 47 -19.84 -8.09 -2.02
N GLN A 48 -19.74 -6.97 -2.74
CA GLN A 48 -20.89 -6.09 -2.96
C GLN A 48 -21.99 -6.73 -3.80
N LEU A 49 -21.66 -7.70 -4.67
CA LEU A 49 -22.63 -8.48 -5.44
C LEU A 49 -23.16 -9.67 -4.65
N ILE A 50 -22.27 -10.44 -4.00
CA ILE A 50 -22.63 -11.70 -3.33
C ILE A 50 -23.36 -11.46 -2.02
N ALA A 51 -22.91 -10.49 -1.21
CA ALA A 51 -23.41 -10.35 0.16
C ALA A 51 -24.91 -10.01 0.23
N PRO A 52 -25.46 -9.06 -0.56
CA PRO A 52 -26.90 -8.79 -0.54
C PRO A 52 -27.72 -10.04 -0.84
N GLU A 53 -27.36 -10.75 -1.91
CA GLU A 53 -28.04 -11.96 -2.36
C GLU A 53 -27.93 -13.09 -1.32
N TYR A 54 -26.76 -13.26 -0.68
CA TYR A 54 -26.59 -14.21 0.40
C TYR A 54 -27.48 -13.91 1.60
N PHE A 55 -27.65 -12.64 1.98
CA PHE A 55 -28.47 -12.33 3.14
C PHE A 55 -29.96 -12.51 2.88
N ASP A 56 -30.38 -12.59 1.62
CA ASP A 56 -31.78 -12.81 1.24
C ASP A 56 -32.05 -14.29 0.90
N LYS A 57 -31.12 -14.97 0.21
CA LYS A 57 -31.25 -16.34 -0.30
C LYS A 57 -30.47 -17.40 0.50
N LEU A 58 -29.61 -17.00 1.44
CA LEU A 58 -28.81 -17.86 2.31
C LEU A 58 -27.87 -18.80 1.54
N GLU A 59 -27.66 -20.02 2.03
CA GLU A 59 -26.60 -20.95 1.62
C GLU A 59 -26.62 -21.36 0.14
N PRO A 60 -27.77 -21.64 -0.53
CA PRO A 60 -27.79 -22.02 -1.94
C PRO A 60 -27.16 -20.98 -2.87
N CYS A 61 -27.24 -19.70 -2.51
CA CYS A 61 -26.57 -18.63 -3.24
C CYS A 61 -25.05 -18.79 -3.21
N LEU A 62 -24.48 -19.21 -2.08
CA LEU A 62 -23.04 -19.40 -1.95
C LEU A 62 -22.56 -20.62 -2.74
N GLU A 63 -23.34 -21.70 -2.76
CA GLU A 63 -23.01 -22.89 -3.57
C GLU A 63 -22.92 -22.54 -5.06
N ALA A 64 -23.90 -21.78 -5.57
CA ALA A 64 -23.88 -21.29 -6.95
C ALA A 64 -22.64 -20.41 -7.24
N VAL A 65 -22.35 -19.46 -6.35
CA VAL A 65 -21.18 -18.58 -6.48
C VAL A 65 -19.87 -19.37 -6.46
N CYS A 66 -19.72 -20.35 -5.58
CA CYS A 66 -18.53 -21.21 -5.55
C CYS A 66 -18.37 -21.99 -6.86
N ASN A 67 -19.45 -22.58 -7.38
CA ASN A 67 -19.42 -23.29 -8.65
C ASN A 67 -19.05 -22.39 -9.84
N GLU A 68 -19.48 -21.13 -9.83
CA GLU A 68 -19.10 -20.13 -10.85
C GLU A 68 -17.62 -19.75 -10.74
N ILE A 69 -17.12 -19.50 -9.51
CA ILE A 69 -15.72 -19.14 -9.25
C ILE A 69 -14.77 -20.29 -9.63
N ASP A 70 -15.15 -21.54 -9.39
CA ASP A 70 -14.35 -22.72 -9.74
C ASP A 70 -14.15 -22.88 -11.25
N GLN A 71 -15.04 -22.28 -12.05
CA GLN A 71 -14.95 -22.28 -13.51
C GLN A 71 -14.17 -21.09 -14.07
N TRP A 72 -13.70 -20.16 -13.22
CA TRP A 72 -12.95 -19.00 -13.68
C TRP A 72 -11.60 -19.41 -14.29
N PRO A 73 -11.15 -18.71 -15.34
CA PRO A 73 -9.82 -18.92 -15.88
C PRO A 73 -8.75 -18.59 -14.83
N PRO A 74 -7.58 -19.27 -14.87
CA PRO A 74 -6.51 -18.98 -13.94
C PRO A 74 -6.02 -17.52 -14.08
N PRO A 75 -5.67 -16.84 -12.99
CA PRO A 75 -5.19 -15.46 -13.05
C PRO A 75 -3.78 -15.39 -13.66
N VAL A 76 -3.67 -15.16 -14.96
CA VAL A 76 -2.38 -15.03 -15.67
C VAL A 76 -1.99 -13.54 -15.81
N PRO A 77 -0.79 -13.11 -15.37
CA PRO A 77 -0.33 -11.74 -15.52
C PRO A 77 -0.41 -11.20 -16.95
N GLY A 78 -0.98 -10.01 -17.12
CA GLY A 78 -1.13 -9.32 -18.42
C GLY A 78 -2.39 -9.71 -19.20
N GLN A 79 -3.13 -10.73 -18.75
CA GLN A 79 -4.37 -11.16 -19.39
C GLN A 79 -5.57 -10.36 -18.87
N THR A 80 -6.52 -10.10 -19.76
CA THR A 80 -7.87 -9.64 -19.39
C THR A 80 -8.78 -10.85 -19.25
N LEU A 81 -9.44 -10.98 -18.10
CA LEU A 81 -10.35 -12.06 -17.76
C LEU A 81 -11.77 -11.52 -17.68
N ASN A 82 -12.72 -12.36 -18.09
CA ASN A 82 -14.15 -12.16 -17.89
C ASN A 82 -14.59 -13.17 -16.83
N LEU A 83 -15.04 -12.68 -15.68
CA LEU A 83 -15.35 -13.46 -14.49
C LEU A 83 -16.87 -13.43 -14.28
N PRO A 84 -17.63 -14.41 -14.79
CA PRO A 84 -19.06 -14.50 -14.56
C PRO A 84 -19.34 -14.80 -13.09
N VAL A 85 -20.27 -14.05 -12.49
CA VAL A 85 -20.74 -14.27 -11.12
C VAL A 85 -22.11 -13.63 -10.93
N MET A 86 -23.06 -14.37 -10.35
CA MET A 86 -24.40 -13.85 -10.00
C MET A 86 -25.10 -13.10 -11.16
N GLY A 87 -25.00 -13.65 -12.38
CA GLY A 87 -25.61 -13.06 -13.58
C GLY A 87 -24.92 -11.79 -14.12
N VAL A 88 -23.78 -11.40 -13.55
CA VAL A 88 -22.94 -10.29 -14.02
C VAL A 88 -21.60 -10.85 -14.51
N VAL A 89 -21.00 -10.22 -15.51
CA VAL A 89 -19.63 -10.54 -15.94
C VAL A 89 -18.71 -9.42 -15.48
N ILE A 90 -17.79 -9.72 -14.54
CA ILE A 90 -16.76 -8.76 -14.13
C ILE A 90 -15.56 -8.89 -15.08
N GLN A 91 -15.23 -7.82 -15.79
CA GLN A 91 -14.05 -7.78 -16.64
C GLN A 91 -12.88 -7.14 -15.90
N VAL A 92 -11.77 -7.88 -15.79
CA VAL A 92 -10.57 -7.43 -15.07
C VAL A 92 -9.29 -7.71 -15.84
N ARG A 93 -8.29 -6.84 -15.74
CA ARG A 93 -6.93 -7.12 -16.21
C ARG A 93 -6.03 -7.51 -15.05
N ILE A 94 -5.37 -8.65 -15.18
CA ILE A 94 -4.38 -9.10 -14.20
C ILE A 94 -3.08 -8.31 -14.40
N PRO A 95 -2.56 -7.62 -13.37
CA PRO A 95 -1.35 -6.82 -13.50
C PRO A 95 -0.12 -7.66 -13.85
N SER A 96 0.76 -7.10 -14.69
CA SER A 96 2.04 -7.68 -15.08
C SER A 96 3.22 -6.78 -14.74
N ARG A 97 4.41 -7.37 -14.59
CA ARG A 97 5.66 -6.63 -14.32
C ARG A 97 6.07 -5.70 -15.46
N VAL A 98 5.58 -5.97 -16.68
CA VAL A 98 5.84 -5.16 -17.89
C VAL A 98 4.86 -3.98 -18.02
N ASP A 99 3.80 -3.93 -17.21
CA ASP A 99 2.86 -2.82 -17.27
C ASP A 99 3.55 -1.54 -16.77
N LYS A 100 3.43 -0.44 -17.52
CA LYS A 100 3.95 0.86 -17.08
C LYS A 100 3.12 1.35 -15.90
N LEU A 101 3.75 1.51 -14.74
CA LEU A 101 3.13 2.10 -13.55
C LEU A 101 2.56 3.49 -13.93
N GLY A 102 1.23 3.64 -13.83
CA GLY A 102 0.53 4.89 -14.18
C GLY A 102 -0.08 4.96 -15.59
N SER A 103 -0.06 3.88 -16.38
CA SER A 103 -0.88 3.82 -17.60
C SER A 103 -2.37 3.65 -17.26
N SER A 104 -3.23 4.40 -17.94
CA SER A 104 -4.69 4.33 -17.84
C SER A 104 -5.23 2.89 -17.93
N PRO A 105 -6.37 2.58 -17.27
CA PRO A 105 -6.96 1.26 -17.30
C PRO A 105 -7.30 0.84 -18.74
N VAL A 106 -7.21 -0.47 -18.97
CA VAL A 106 -7.67 -1.28 -20.11
C VAL A 106 -8.22 -0.43 -21.28
N LYS A 107 -7.44 -0.30 -22.37
CA LYS A 107 -8.03 0.08 -23.66
C LYS A 107 -9.21 -0.87 -23.92
N GLN A 108 -10.41 -0.34 -24.08
CA GLN A 108 -11.57 -1.11 -24.56
C GLN A 108 -11.15 -1.76 -25.87
N PHE A 109 -10.79 -3.04 -25.83
CA PHE A 109 -10.68 -3.84 -27.05
C PHE A 109 -12.11 -4.14 -27.50
N ASN A 110 -12.38 -3.90 -28.78
CA ASN A 110 -13.66 -4.03 -29.49
C ASN A 110 -14.60 -5.07 -28.85
N GLN A 111 -15.72 -4.59 -28.31
CA GLN A 111 -16.81 -5.44 -27.83
C GLN A 111 -17.60 -5.97 -29.03
N GLU A 112 -17.45 -7.26 -29.33
CA GLU A 112 -18.52 -8.00 -30.00
C GLU A 112 -19.53 -8.45 -28.91
N ASN A 113 -20.73 -7.86 -28.93
CA ASN A 113 -22.02 -8.44 -28.53
C ASN A 113 -22.12 -9.29 -27.24
N LEU A 114 -21.44 -8.94 -26.14
CA LEU A 114 -21.75 -9.52 -24.82
C LEU A 114 -22.87 -8.72 -24.15
N LEU A 115 -24.10 -9.25 -24.16
CA LEU A 115 -25.23 -8.75 -23.38
C LEU A 115 -25.48 -9.70 -22.18
N PRO A 116 -25.57 -9.19 -20.93
CA PRO A 116 -25.42 -7.80 -20.51
C PRO A 116 -23.96 -7.31 -20.56
N ALA A 117 -23.78 -5.99 -20.68
CA ALA A 117 -22.47 -5.37 -20.74
C ALA A 117 -21.65 -5.68 -19.46
N PRO A 118 -20.36 -6.04 -19.59
CA PRO A 118 -19.56 -6.43 -18.45
C PRO A 118 -19.27 -5.25 -17.51
N MET A 119 -19.23 -5.54 -16.21
CA MET A 119 -18.73 -4.62 -15.18
C MET A 119 -17.20 -4.55 -15.30
N VAL A 120 -16.68 -3.48 -15.91
CA VAL A 120 -15.24 -3.30 -16.09
C VAL A 120 -14.62 -2.71 -14.82
N LEU A 121 -13.70 -3.44 -14.18
CA LEU A 121 -12.89 -2.89 -13.10
C LEU A 121 -11.58 -2.31 -13.66
N PRO A 122 -11.24 -1.04 -13.35
CA PRO A 122 -10.04 -0.41 -13.87
C PRO A 122 -8.75 -1.07 -13.37
N SER A 123 -8.79 -1.63 -12.16
CA SER A 123 -7.70 -2.39 -11.56
C SER A 123 -8.28 -3.38 -10.55
N VAL A 124 -7.61 -4.52 -10.39
CA VAL A 124 -7.96 -5.53 -9.37
C VAL A 124 -7.49 -5.15 -7.96
N HIS A 125 -6.50 -4.27 -7.83
CA HIS A 125 -5.77 -4.03 -6.57
C HIS A 125 -5.68 -2.55 -6.16
N GLU A 126 -5.88 -1.62 -7.09
CA GLU A 126 -5.73 -0.21 -6.78
C GLU A 126 -6.88 0.32 -5.93
N LEU A 127 -6.52 1.01 -4.84
CA LEU A 127 -7.44 1.77 -4.01
C LEU A 127 -7.65 3.17 -4.56
N ASP A 128 -8.75 3.80 -4.14
CA ASP A 128 -8.94 5.24 -4.29
C ASP A 128 -8.02 6.00 -3.30
N LEU A 129 -6.76 6.17 -3.70
CA LEU A 129 -5.72 6.83 -2.91
C LEU A 129 -6.11 8.25 -2.53
N PHE A 130 -6.77 8.97 -3.43
CA PHE A 130 -7.21 10.33 -3.17
C PHE A 130 -8.23 10.36 -2.04
N ARG A 131 -9.26 9.51 -2.08
CA ARG A 131 -10.24 9.39 -0.99
C ARG A 131 -9.56 9.07 0.35
N CYS A 132 -8.62 8.13 0.36
CA CYS A 132 -7.89 7.73 1.57
C CYS A 132 -7.05 8.89 2.13
N PHE A 133 -6.31 9.59 1.27
CA PHE A 133 -5.39 10.66 1.68
C PHE A 133 -6.02 12.04 1.75
N GLN A 134 -7.27 12.22 1.32
CA GLN A 134 -7.97 13.51 1.30
C GLN A 134 -7.87 14.30 2.64
N PRO A 135 -8.01 13.67 3.83
CA PRO A 135 -7.86 14.38 5.11
C PRO A 135 -6.43 14.87 5.40
N VAL A 136 -5.43 14.26 4.75
CA VAL A 136 -4.00 14.38 5.08
C VAL A 136 -3.14 14.81 3.88
N LEU A 137 -3.74 15.30 2.79
CA LEU A 137 -3.05 15.62 1.53
C LEU A 137 -1.83 16.52 1.72
N ILE A 138 -1.96 17.54 2.57
CA ILE A 138 -0.86 18.48 2.82
C ILE A 138 0.32 17.87 3.60
N HIS A 139 0.19 16.64 4.08
CA HIS A 139 1.20 15.90 4.82
C HIS A 139 1.65 14.63 4.09
N ILE A 140 1.27 14.46 2.82
CA ILE A 140 1.61 13.24 2.06
C ILE A 140 3.12 12.98 2.01
N GLN A 141 3.94 14.04 1.90
CA GLN A 141 5.40 13.93 1.93
C GLN A 141 5.90 13.33 3.25
N MET A 142 5.32 13.75 4.38
CA MET A 142 5.69 13.21 5.70
C MET A 142 5.29 11.75 5.83
N LEU A 143 4.08 11.41 5.39
CA LEU A 143 3.60 10.03 5.43
C LEU A 143 4.47 9.13 4.55
N TRP A 144 4.83 9.57 3.34
CA TRP A 144 5.75 8.85 2.46
C TRP A 144 7.11 8.61 3.14
N GLU A 145 7.70 9.61 3.80
CA GLU A 145 8.97 9.41 4.53
C GLU A 145 8.83 8.42 5.69
N LEU A 146 7.77 8.52 6.51
CA LEU A 146 7.53 7.59 7.61
C LEU A 146 7.37 6.15 7.09
N MET A 147 6.64 5.98 5.98
CA MET A 147 6.49 4.68 5.31
C MET A 147 7.83 4.20 4.77
N LEU A 148 8.61 5.05 4.10
CA LEU A 148 9.91 4.71 3.53
C LEU A 148 10.88 4.22 4.62
N LEU A 149 10.87 4.87 5.78
CA LEU A 149 11.70 4.54 6.93
C LEU A 149 11.15 3.40 7.79
N GLY A 150 9.97 2.87 7.48
CA GLY A 150 9.36 1.79 8.26
C GLY A 150 9.02 2.20 9.70
N GLU A 151 8.72 3.48 9.93
CA GLU A 151 8.41 3.98 11.27
C GLU A 151 7.07 3.41 11.78
N PRO A 152 6.94 3.08 13.08
CA PRO A 152 5.70 2.55 13.64
C PRO A 152 4.54 3.56 13.61
N ILE A 153 3.41 3.21 12.98
CA ILE A 153 2.26 4.11 12.82
C ILE A 153 0.98 3.46 13.33
N VAL A 154 0.24 4.18 14.17
CA VAL A 154 -1.13 3.83 14.54
C VAL A 154 -2.11 4.68 13.72
N VAL A 155 -2.97 4.04 12.94
CA VAL A 155 -4.07 4.67 12.22
C VAL A 155 -5.35 4.52 13.02
N MET A 156 -5.85 5.61 13.58
CA MET A 156 -7.13 5.67 14.30
C MET A 156 -8.21 6.21 13.37
N ALA A 157 -9.17 5.36 13.00
CA ALA A 157 -10.21 5.66 12.02
C ALA A 157 -11.63 5.49 12.61
N PRO A 158 -12.65 6.12 12.01
CA PRO A 158 -14.04 6.01 12.49
C PRO A 158 -14.68 4.65 12.21
N SER A 159 -14.19 3.91 11.21
CA SER A 159 -14.73 2.60 10.83
C SER A 159 -13.65 1.63 10.36
N PRO A 160 -13.89 0.30 10.40
CA PRO A 160 -12.93 -0.69 9.92
C PRO A 160 -12.60 -0.52 8.44
N THR A 161 -13.56 -0.06 7.62
CA THR A 161 -13.35 0.29 6.21
C THR A 161 -12.32 1.39 6.05
N VAL A 162 -12.51 2.53 6.74
CA VAL A 162 -11.57 3.67 6.63
C VAL A 162 -10.20 3.30 7.21
N SER A 163 -10.17 2.51 8.27
CA SER A 163 -8.93 1.97 8.85
C SER A 163 -8.15 1.15 7.83
N SER A 164 -8.79 0.12 7.28
CA SER A 164 -8.14 -0.84 6.39
C SER A 164 -7.70 -0.21 5.08
N GLU A 165 -8.55 0.60 4.45
CA GLU A 165 -8.22 1.32 3.22
C GLU A 165 -7.04 2.27 3.42
N LEU A 166 -7.00 3.02 4.53
CA LEU A 166 -5.91 3.97 4.78
C LEU A 166 -4.57 3.28 5.08
N VAL A 167 -4.57 2.19 5.86
CA VAL A 167 -3.36 1.39 6.08
C VAL A 167 -2.85 0.82 4.76
N LEU A 168 -3.72 0.23 3.95
CA LEU A 168 -3.33 -0.30 2.63
C LEU A 168 -2.84 0.81 1.70
N ALA A 169 -3.50 1.97 1.67
CA ALA A 169 -3.07 3.14 0.90
C ALA A 169 -1.67 3.62 1.33
N LEU A 170 -1.39 3.68 2.63
CA LEU A 170 -0.07 4.00 3.17
C LEU A 170 0.99 3.00 2.69
N THR A 171 0.72 1.68 2.77
CA THR A 171 1.70 0.69 2.29
C THR A 171 1.94 0.77 0.78
N SER A 172 0.92 1.14 0.00
CA SER A 172 1.02 1.27 -1.45
C SER A 172 1.75 2.53 -1.91
N CYS A 173 1.94 3.53 -1.03
CA CYS A 173 2.50 4.83 -1.43
C CYS A 173 3.99 4.78 -1.80
N LEU A 174 4.67 3.67 -1.50
CA LEU A 174 6.08 3.46 -1.83
C LEU A 174 6.31 2.80 -3.20
N ALA A 175 5.26 2.42 -3.94
CA ALA A 175 5.45 1.77 -5.23
C ALA A 175 6.38 2.61 -6.15
N PRO A 176 7.42 2.01 -6.77
CA PRO A 176 7.65 0.58 -6.94
C PRO A 176 8.48 -0.09 -5.83
N LEU A 177 8.96 0.66 -4.84
CA LEU A 177 9.63 0.08 -3.68
C LEU A 177 8.62 -0.73 -2.87
N ARG A 178 8.97 -1.98 -2.56
CA ARG A 178 8.14 -2.82 -1.71
C ARG A 178 8.22 -2.32 -0.27
N TYR A 179 7.07 -2.13 0.38
CA TYR A 179 7.01 -2.00 1.83
C TYR A 179 7.26 -3.36 2.47
N CYS A 180 8.27 -3.46 3.33
CA CYS A 180 8.76 -4.73 3.87
C CYS A 180 8.50 -4.91 5.36
N CYS A 181 7.92 -3.91 6.03
CA CYS A 181 7.51 -4.03 7.43
C CYS A 181 6.10 -4.65 7.52
N ASP A 182 5.72 -5.09 8.72
CA ASP A 182 4.39 -5.65 8.94
C ASP A 182 3.31 -4.55 8.85
N TYR A 183 2.07 -4.95 8.58
CA TYR A 183 0.92 -4.06 8.66
C TYR A 183 -0.35 -4.84 8.97
N ARG A 184 -1.21 -4.25 9.80
CA ARG A 184 -2.54 -4.78 10.14
C ARG A 184 -3.59 -3.77 9.72
N PRO A 185 -4.28 -3.97 8.57
CA PRO A 185 -5.30 -3.03 8.09
C PRO A 185 -6.40 -2.77 9.12
N TYR A 186 -6.73 -3.79 9.91
CA TYR A 186 -7.63 -3.68 11.03
C TYR A 186 -7.17 -4.60 12.18
N PHE A 187 -6.97 -4.02 13.35
CA PHE A 187 -6.48 -4.68 14.56
C PHE A 187 -7.42 -4.44 15.72
N THR A 188 -7.62 -5.48 16.51
CA THR A 188 -8.60 -5.55 17.58
C THR A 188 -7.94 -5.94 18.90
N ILE A 189 -8.72 -5.85 19.99
CA ILE A 189 -8.27 -6.29 21.31
C ILE A 189 -8.19 -7.82 21.44
N HIS A 190 -8.72 -8.55 20.46
CA HIS A 190 -8.79 -10.01 20.45
C HIS A 190 -7.66 -10.64 19.64
N ASP A 191 -6.85 -9.84 18.95
CA ASP A 191 -5.65 -10.32 18.26
C ASP A 191 -4.63 -10.85 19.27
N SER A 192 -3.97 -11.96 18.91
CA SER A 192 -2.97 -12.63 19.76
C SER A 192 -1.82 -11.70 20.18
N GLU A 193 -1.42 -10.80 19.28
CA GLU A 193 -0.31 -9.85 19.42
C GLU A 193 -0.71 -8.59 20.21
N PHE A 194 -1.97 -8.48 20.67
CA PHE A 194 -2.44 -7.32 21.42
C PHE A 194 -1.57 -6.98 22.63
N LYS A 195 -1.15 -7.98 23.41
CA LYS A 195 -0.27 -7.73 24.58
C LYS A 195 1.10 -7.21 24.18
N GLU A 196 1.64 -7.69 23.07
CA GLU A 196 2.95 -7.27 22.55
C GLU A 196 2.89 -5.82 22.05
N TYR A 197 1.89 -5.48 21.23
CA TYR A 197 1.80 -4.13 20.64
C TYR A 197 1.43 -3.04 21.65
N THR A 198 0.82 -3.44 22.77
CA THR A 198 0.37 -2.51 23.82
C THR A 198 1.37 -2.37 24.97
N THR A 199 2.44 -3.17 24.99
CA THR A 199 3.46 -3.07 26.03
C THR A 199 4.17 -1.72 26.01
N ARG A 200 4.62 -1.27 27.19
CA ARG A 200 5.45 -0.06 27.36
C ARG A 200 6.89 -0.38 27.72
N THR A 201 7.23 -1.66 27.91
CA THR A 201 8.57 -2.11 28.30
C THR A 201 9.52 -2.20 27.12
N GLN A 202 8.98 -2.32 25.90
CA GLN A 202 9.73 -2.46 24.66
C GLN A 202 9.37 -1.33 23.69
N ALA A 203 10.29 -1.06 22.75
CA ALA A 203 10.00 -0.15 21.66
C ALA A 203 8.90 -0.75 20.76
N PRO A 204 7.99 0.08 20.22
CA PRO A 204 6.99 -0.40 19.27
C PRO A 204 7.65 -1.07 18.07
N PRO A 205 7.11 -2.22 17.59
CA PRO A 205 7.63 -2.86 16.39
C PRO A 205 7.43 -1.97 15.16
N ASN A 206 8.24 -2.17 14.12
CA ASN A 206 8.08 -1.51 12.83
C ASN A 206 6.84 -2.05 12.13
N ILE A 207 5.68 -1.45 12.43
CA ILE A 207 4.37 -1.88 11.92
C ILE A 207 3.42 -0.71 11.72
N VAL A 208 2.55 -0.82 10.72
CA VAL A 208 1.36 0.06 10.59
C VAL A 208 0.12 -0.68 11.07
N VAL A 209 -0.55 -0.14 12.08
CA VAL A 209 -1.72 -0.78 12.69
C VAL A 209 -2.93 0.13 12.57
N GLY A 210 -4.00 -0.38 11.96
CA GLY A 210 -5.30 0.29 11.86
C GLY A 210 -6.24 -0.13 12.98
N VAL A 211 -6.83 0.84 13.68
CA VAL A 211 -7.76 0.61 14.79
C VAL A 211 -8.94 1.58 14.72
N THR A 212 -10.07 1.16 15.29
CA THR A 212 -11.27 2.03 15.43
C THR A 212 -11.64 2.34 16.87
N ASN A 213 -11.30 1.43 17.80
CA ASN A 213 -11.74 1.53 19.18
C ASN A 213 -10.99 2.66 19.92
N PRO A 214 -11.69 3.66 20.51
CA PRO A 214 -11.08 4.70 21.33
C PRO A 214 -10.21 4.19 22.48
N PHE A 215 -10.43 2.95 22.94
CA PHE A 215 -9.56 2.29 23.91
C PHE A 215 -8.08 2.34 23.51
N PHE A 216 -7.77 2.17 22.22
CA PHE A 216 -6.40 2.22 21.70
C PHE A 216 -5.73 3.60 21.84
N ILE A 217 -6.51 4.68 22.03
CA ILE A 217 -5.94 6.02 22.29
C ILE A 217 -5.09 5.99 23.55
N LYS A 218 -5.60 5.43 24.65
CA LYS A 218 -4.88 5.34 25.92
C LYS A 218 -3.72 4.34 25.82
N THR A 219 -4.00 3.21 25.17
CA THR A 219 -3.12 2.06 25.20
C THR A 219 -1.91 2.24 24.29
N LEU A 220 -2.06 2.96 23.16
CA LEU A 220 -0.99 3.22 22.19
C LEU A 220 -0.50 4.67 22.22
N GLN A 221 -0.85 5.49 23.22
CA GLN A 221 -0.44 6.90 23.29
C GLN A 221 1.08 7.12 23.30
N HIS A 222 1.86 6.11 23.67
CA HIS A 222 3.32 6.14 23.71
C HIS A 222 3.97 5.90 22.34
N TRP A 223 3.18 5.49 21.33
CA TRP A 223 3.70 5.25 19.99
C TRP A 223 4.14 6.55 19.31
N PRO A 224 5.19 6.50 18.46
CA PRO A 224 5.84 7.71 17.95
C PRO A 224 4.99 8.48 16.92
N HIS A 225 4.11 7.77 16.20
CA HIS A 225 3.27 8.34 15.14
C HIS A 225 1.82 7.84 15.29
N ILE A 226 0.89 8.76 15.52
CA ILE A 226 -0.54 8.46 15.57
C ILE A 226 -1.25 9.32 14.52
N LEU A 227 -1.80 8.66 13.51
CA LEU A 227 -2.61 9.25 12.47
C LEU A 227 -4.09 9.06 12.82
N ARG A 228 -4.75 10.13 13.24
CA ARG A 228 -6.19 10.10 13.52
C ARG A 228 -6.98 10.78 12.43
N VAL A 229 -7.85 10.02 11.77
CA VAL A 229 -8.76 10.51 10.74
C VAL A 229 -10.20 10.50 11.27
N GLY A 230 -11.00 11.45 10.78
CA GLY A 230 -12.44 11.50 11.07
C GLY A 230 -13.25 10.97 9.90
N GLU A 231 -14.57 11.03 10.02
CA GLU A 231 -15.46 10.73 8.90
C GLU A 231 -15.24 11.71 7.75
N LEU A 232 -15.20 11.17 6.53
CA LEU A 232 -15.10 11.96 5.32
C LEU A 232 -16.45 12.64 5.07
N ARG A 233 -16.54 13.96 5.30
CA ARG A 233 -17.74 14.71 4.96
C ARG A 233 -17.80 14.90 3.46
N MET A 234 -18.85 14.38 2.82
CA MET A 234 -19.15 14.54 1.39
C MET A 234 -19.73 15.92 1.04
N SER A 235 -19.88 16.82 2.01
CA SER A 235 -20.36 18.19 1.80
C SER A 235 -19.37 18.98 0.95
N GLY A 236 -19.85 19.69 -0.08
CA GLY A 236 -19.07 20.43 -1.09
C GLY A 236 -18.16 21.56 -0.61
N ASP A 237 -17.88 21.65 0.69
CA ASP A 237 -16.84 22.50 1.26
C ASP A 237 -15.45 21.85 1.15
N LEU A 238 -14.40 22.67 1.11
CA LEU A 238 -13.03 22.17 1.16
C LEU A 238 -12.83 21.31 2.43
N PRO A 239 -12.40 20.05 2.30
CA PRO A 239 -12.19 19.17 3.44
C PRO A 239 -11.12 19.76 4.35
N LYS A 240 -11.47 19.92 5.63
CA LYS A 240 -10.54 20.43 6.66
C LYS A 240 -9.33 19.51 6.75
N GLN A 241 -8.18 20.01 6.31
CA GLN A 241 -6.91 19.31 6.42
C GLN A 241 -6.53 19.14 7.89
N VAL A 242 -6.11 17.93 8.28
CA VAL A 242 -5.70 17.67 9.66
C VAL A 242 -4.45 18.46 10.03
N LYS A 243 -4.32 18.83 11.31
CA LYS A 243 -3.14 19.54 11.82
C LYS A 243 -2.14 18.55 12.42
N VAL A 244 -0.85 18.86 12.30
CA VAL A 244 0.22 18.17 13.04
C VAL A 244 0.26 18.72 14.46
N LYS A 245 0.33 17.84 15.44
CA LYS A 245 0.41 18.16 16.87
C LYS A 245 1.56 17.36 17.50
N LYS A 246 2.17 17.91 18.56
CA LYS A 246 3.11 17.15 19.39
C LYS A 246 2.36 16.02 20.10
N LEU A 247 3.04 14.88 20.29
CA LEU A 247 2.47 13.71 20.96
C LEU A 247 1.96 14.02 22.38
N ALA A 248 2.69 14.84 23.14
CA ALA A 248 2.29 15.29 24.48
C ALA A 248 0.93 16.03 24.53
N LYS A 249 0.41 16.50 23.39
CA LYS A 249 -0.92 17.13 23.31
C LYS A 249 -2.06 16.13 23.09
N LEU A 250 -1.74 14.84 22.87
CA LEU A 250 -2.74 13.79 22.77
C LEU A 250 -3.32 13.55 24.16
N LYS A 251 -4.55 14.02 24.40
CA LYS A 251 -5.30 13.68 25.60
C LYS A 251 -6.03 12.37 25.36
N THR A 252 -6.18 11.56 26.41
CA THR A 252 -6.87 10.25 26.38
C THR A 252 -8.30 10.32 25.83
N LEU A 253 -8.94 11.50 25.94
CA LEU A 253 -10.30 11.78 25.45
C LEU A 253 -10.33 12.70 24.23
N ASP A 254 -9.18 13.16 23.69
CA ASP A 254 -9.18 14.03 22.52
C ASP A 254 -9.72 13.26 21.34
N THR A 255 -10.90 13.63 20.83
CA THR A 255 -11.52 12.97 19.67
C THR A 255 -11.14 13.60 18.33
N LYS A 256 -10.35 14.68 18.35
CA LYS A 256 -10.15 15.51 17.16
C LYS A 256 -9.18 14.86 16.16
N PRO A 257 -9.52 14.79 14.87
CA PRO A 257 -8.59 14.37 13.82
C PRO A 257 -7.28 15.18 13.85
N GLY A 258 -6.16 14.51 13.54
CA GLY A 258 -4.83 15.07 13.70
C GLY A 258 -3.73 14.05 13.44
N ILE A 259 -2.53 14.55 13.11
CA ILE A 259 -1.31 13.73 13.08
C ILE A 259 -0.51 14.09 14.33
N TYR A 260 -0.31 13.12 15.23
CA TYR A 260 0.44 13.30 16.47
C TYR A 260 1.82 12.69 16.30
N THR A 261 2.82 13.56 16.17
CA THR A 261 4.20 13.15 15.98
C THR A 261 5.18 14.27 16.31
N SER A 262 6.43 13.90 16.65
CA SER A 262 7.59 14.79 16.74
C SER A 262 8.46 14.76 15.48
N TYR A 263 8.10 13.96 14.48
CA TYR A 263 8.89 13.77 13.26
C TYR A 263 9.11 15.08 12.50
N LYS A 264 10.35 15.29 12.05
CA LYS A 264 10.73 16.39 11.18
C LYS A 264 11.07 15.79 9.82
N THR A 265 10.41 16.29 8.78
CA THR A 265 10.64 15.79 7.41
C THR A 265 12.01 16.21 6.92
N PHE A 266 12.69 15.30 6.23
CA PHE A 266 13.93 15.61 5.51
C PHE A 266 13.63 16.46 4.28
N LEU A 267 12.55 16.13 3.57
CA LEU A 267 12.16 16.79 2.33
C LEU A 267 11.07 17.83 2.55
N HIS A 268 11.06 18.84 1.69
CA HIS A 268 10.03 19.86 1.68
C HIS A 268 8.77 19.34 0.98
N LYS A 269 7.63 19.92 1.39
CA LYS A 269 6.33 19.61 0.77
C LYS A 269 6.27 20.13 -0.66
N ASP A 270 5.71 19.33 -1.57
CA ASP A 270 5.36 19.80 -2.91
C ASP A 270 4.14 20.74 -2.85
N LYS A 271 4.40 22.04 -2.73
CA LYS A 271 3.35 23.07 -2.73
C LYS A 271 2.58 23.11 -4.06
N THR A 272 3.19 22.69 -5.17
CA THR A 272 2.56 22.74 -6.50
C THR A 272 1.54 21.63 -6.65
N LEU A 273 1.90 20.41 -6.28
CA LEU A 273 0.98 19.27 -6.23
C LEU A 273 -0.20 19.55 -5.30
N ILE A 274 0.09 20.01 -4.07
CA ILE A 274 -0.94 20.31 -3.07
C ILE A 274 -1.95 21.33 -3.63
N LYS A 275 -1.47 22.43 -4.22
CA LYS A 275 -2.35 23.42 -4.86
C LYS A 275 -3.18 22.81 -6.00
N ARG A 276 -2.59 21.94 -6.82
CA ARG A 276 -3.27 21.27 -7.95
C ARG A 276 -4.36 20.29 -7.51
N LEU A 277 -4.15 19.58 -6.40
CA LEU A 277 -5.13 18.67 -5.79
C LEU A 277 -6.25 19.46 -5.12
N LEU A 278 -5.94 20.47 -4.29
CA LEU A 278 -6.95 21.31 -3.64
C LEU A 278 -7.84 22.05 -4.66
N LYS A 279 -7.24 22.55 -5.76
CA LYS A 279 -8.00 23.13 -6.89
C LYS A 279 -8.85 22.07 -7.61
N GLY A 280 -8.42 20.81 -7.63
CA GLY A 280 -9.21 19.68 -8.12
C GLY A 280 -10.49 19.48 -7.33
N ILE A 281 -10.42 19.54 -6.00
CA ILE A 281 -11.58 19.47 -5.10
C ILE A 281 -12.57 20.61 -5.39
N GLN A 282 -12.07 21.85 -5.46
CA GLN A 282 -12.89 23.03 -5.74
C GLN A 282 -13.62 22.92 -7.09
N ARG A 283 -12.97 22.31 -8.08
CA ARG A 283 -13.53 22.08 -9.43
C ARG A 283 -14.34 20.78 -9.54
N LYS A 284 -14.60 20.08 -8.43
CA LYS A 284 -15.30 18.78 -8.39
C LYS A 284 -14.70 17.76 -9.37
N ARG A 285 -13.36 17.75 -9.48
CA ARG A 285 -12.64 16.79 -10.33
C ARG A 285 -12.91 15.37 -9.81
N PRO A 286 -13.23 14.40 -10.68
CA PRO A 286 -13.45 13.00 -10.28
C PRO A 286 -12.28 12.43 -9.46
N SER A 287 -12.61 11.56 -8.51
CA SER A 287 -11.64 10.99 -7.55
C SER A 287 -10.55 10.20 -8.28
N GLU A 288 -10.92 9.50 -9.34
CA GLU A 288 -10.05 8.67 -10.17
C GLU A 288 -8.92 9.49 -10.79
N VAL A 289 -9.24 10.69 -11.29
CA VAL A 289 -8.24 11.60 -11.88
C VAL A 289 -7.33 12.16 -10.80
N GLN A 290 -7.86 12.45 -9.60
CA GLN A 290 -7.03 12.91 -8.48
C GLN A 290 -6.14 11.80 -7.93
N SER A 291 -6.65 10.57 -7.86
CA SER A 291 -5.92 9.36 -7.49
C SER A 291 -4.79 9.07 -8.48
N ALA A 292 -5.04 9.20 -9.79
CA ALA A 292 -4.00 9.04 -10.82
C ALA A 292 -2.88 10.10 -10.68
N LEU A 293 -3.24 11.37 -10.41
CA LEU A 293 -2.25 12.42 -10.17
C LEU A 293 -1.39 12.15 -8.93
N LEU A 294 -2.03 11.71 -7.83
CA LEU A 294 -1.35 11.42 -6.58
C LEU A 294 -0.42 10.20 -6.72
N ARG A 295 -0.91 9.14 -7.37
CA ARG A 295 -0.14 7.92 -7.64
C ARG A 295 1.08 8.22 -8.50
N ARG A 296 0.91 9.00 -9.57
CA ARG A 296 2.01 9.42 -10.43
C ARG A 296 3.08 10.20 -9.66
N HIS A 297 2.67 11.13 -8.80
CA HIS A 297 3.63 11.88 -7.98
C HIS A 297 4.42 10.96 -7.02
N LEU A 298 3.73 10.08 -6.30
CA LEU A 298 4.37 9.14 -5.36
C LEU A 298 5.31 8.16 -6.09
N LEU A 299 4.92 7.71 -7.28
CA LEU A 299 5.73 6.89 -8.16
C LEU A 299 7.02 7.62 -8.57
N GLU A 300 6.89 8.83 -9.14
CA GLU A 300 8.03 9.65 -9.59
C GLU A 300 8.98 9.98 -8.43
N LEU A 301 8.43 10.31 -7.25
CA LEU A 301 9.19 10.54 -6.03
C LEU A 301 9.98 9.30 -5.59
N THR A 302 9.32 8.15 -5.53
CA THR A 302 9.96 6.90 -5.09
C THR A 302 11.00 6.42 -6.10
N GLN A 303 10.72 6.53 -7.40
CA GLN A 303 11.72 6.23 -8.44
C GLN A 303 12.94 7.14 -8.33
N SER A 304 12.73 8.45 -8.13
CA SER A 304 13.84 9.39 -7.97
C SER A 304 14.73 9.07 -6.77
N PHE A 305 14.13 8.56 -5.69
CA PHE A 305 14.85 8.07 -4.51
C PHE A 305 15.61 6.75 -4.78
N ILE A 306 15.04 5.83 -5.55
CA ILE A 306 15.64 4.51 -5.80
C ILE A 306 16.74 4.54 -6.87
N ILE A 307 16.63 5.39 -7.89
CA ILE A 307 17.57 5.39 -9.03
C ILE A 307 19.05 5.47 -8.60
N PRO A 308 19.47 6.40 -7.71
CA PRO A 308 20.87 6.45 -7.27
C PRO A 308 21.31 5.18 -6.53
N LEU A 309 20.41 4.58 -5.74
CA LEU A 309 20.66 3.35 -5.00
C LEU A 309 20.89 2.17 -5.95
N GLU A 310 20.05 2.01 -6.97
CA GLU A 310 20.18 0.94 -7.98
C GLU A 310 21.45 1.14 -8.82
N HIS A 311 21.77 2.37 -9.22
CA HIS A 311 23.02 2.67 -9.94
C HIS A 311 24.25 2.30 -9.11
N TYR A 312 24.27 2.66 -7.83
CA TYR A 312 25.38 2.31 -6.95
C TYR A 312 25.49 0.80 -6.73
N ILE A 313 24.38 0.11 -6.45
CA ILE A 313 24.36 -1.35 -6.34
C ILE A 313 24.85 -2.03 -7.61
N ALA A 314 24.40 -1.59 -8.79
CA ALA A 314 24.85 -2.13 -10.06
C ALA A 314 26.36 -1.98 -10.25
N SER A 315 26.94 -0.88 -9.76
CA SER A 315 28.40 -0.67 -9.79
C SER A 315 29.17 -1.68 -8.92
N LEU A 316 28.54 -2.31 -7.92
CA LEU A 316 29.18 -3.29 -7.05
C LEU A 316 29.36 -4.66 -7.75
N MET A 317 28.66 -4.92 -8.85
CA MET A 317 28.83 -6.14 -9.65
C MET A 317 30.27 -6.26 -10.18
N PRO A 318 30.84 -7.47 -10.19
CA PRO A 318 32.07 -7.76 -10.92
C PRO A 318 31.89 -7.52 -12.42
N LEU A 319 32.98 -7.18 -13.11
CA LEU A 319 32.98 -7.08 -14.57
C LEU A 319 32.83 -8.48 -15.18
N GLN A 320 32.05 -8.60 -16.27
CA GLN A 320 31.82 -9.90 -16.93
C GLN A 320 33.12 -10.59 -17.35
N ARG A 321 34.12 -9.83 -17.82
CA ARG A 321 35.46 -10.34 -18.17
C ARG A 321 36.23 -11.00 -17.01
N ALA A 322 35.82 -10.75 -15.77
CA ALA A 322 36.45 -11.36 -14.58
C ALA A 322 35.78 -12.69 -14.19
N ILE A 323 34.67 -13.06 -14.83
CA ILE A 323 33.99 -14.34 -14.64
C ILE A 323 34.65 -15.34 -15.58
N THR A 324 35.34 -16.33 -15.03
CA THR A 324 36.04 -17.37 -15.82
C THR A 324 35.53 -18.76 -15.42
N PRO A 325 35.54 -19.75 -16.34
CA PRO A 325 34.99 -21.09 -16.07
C PRO A 325 35.74 -21.83 -14.94
N TRP A 326 37.06 -21.66 -14.93
CA TRP A 326 37.98 -22.49 -14.13
C TRP A 326 38.32 -21.91 -12.74
N LYS A 327 37.66 -20.82 -12.35
CA LYS A 327 37.86 -20.15 -11.05
C LYS A 327 36.53 -19.90 -10.37
N ASN A 328 36.55 -19.78 -9.06
CA ASN A 328 35.36 -19.37 -8.30
C ASN A 328 34.82 -18.03 -8.80
N PRO A 329 33.47 -17.84 -8.82
CA PRO A 329 32.87 -16.57 -9.18
C PRO A 329 33.46 -15.41 -8.37
N PRO A 330 33.78 -14.27 -9.00
CA PRO A 330 34.28 -13.10 -8.29
C PRO A 330 33.23 -12.60 -7.29
N GLN A 331 33.66 -12.19 -6.09
CA GLN A 331 32.71 -11.72 -5.07
C GLN A 331 32.12 -10.35 -5.43
N ILE A 332 30.83 -10.18 -5.14
CA ILE A 332 30.15 -8.88 -5.20
C ILE A 332 30.77 -7.96 -4.15
N ARG A 333 31.09 -6.72 -4.54
CA ARG A 333 31.66 -5.74 -3.60
C ARG A 333 30.63 -5.38 -2.52
N PRO A 334 31.04 -5.24 -1.25
CA PRO A 334 30.10 -4.91 -0.19
C PRO A 334 29.56 -3.49 -0.35
N PHE A 335 28.28 -3.29 -0.04
CA PHE A 335 27.67 -1.96 -0.01
C PHE A 335 28.29 -1.13 1.12
N ARG A 336 28.97 -0.04 0.76
CA ARG A 336 29.52 0.94 1.70
C ARG A 336 28.69 2.21 1.67
N GLN A 337 28.11 2.57 2.81
CA GLN A 337 27.25 3.74 2.93
C GLN A 337 28.01 5.04 2.61
N GLU A 338 29.22 5.22 3.13
CA GLU A 338 30.00 6.44 2.89
C GLU A 338 30.35 6.64 1.40
N ASP A 339 30.69 5.57 0.71
CA ASP A 339 31.02 5.63 -0.72
C ASP A 339 29.76 5.91 -1.55
N PHE A 340 28.62 5.33 -1.19
CA PHE A 340 27.32 5.69 -1.78
C PHE A 340 27.03 7.19 -1.60
N MET A 341 27.22 7.74 -0.41
CA MET A 341 26.94 9.16 -0.15
C MET A 341 27.76 10.09 -1.05
N LYS A 342 29.03 9.76 -1.33
CA LYS A 342 29.87 10.53 -2.27
C LYS A 342 29.31 10.52 -3.69
N THR A 343 28.68 9.42 -4.12
CA THR A 343 28.08 9.36 -5.47
C THR A 343 26.89 10.33 -5.62
N LEU A 344 26.19 10.66 -4.52
CA LEU A 344 25.02 11.53 -4.55
C LEU A 344 25.35 12.99 -4.92
N GLU A 345 26.61 13.42 -4.78
CA GLU A 345 27.05 14.75 -5.22
C GLU A 345 26.87 14.93 -6.73
N HIS A 346 27.10 13.86 -7.51
CA HIS A 346 27.10 13.90 -8.97
C HIS A 346 25.93 13.13 -9.59
N ALA A 347 25.34 12.18 -8.86
CA ALA A 347 24.30 11.26 -9.35
C ALA A 347 23.11 11.13 -8.38
N GLY A 348 22.79 12.19 -7.63
CA GLY A 348 21.71 12.16 -6.63
C GLY A 348 20.29 12.41 -7.19
N PRO A 349 19.24 12.30 -6.35
CA PRO A 349 17.84 12.47 -6.74
C PRO A 349 17.49 13.83 -7.32
N GLN A 350 18.30 14.85 -7.05
CA GLN A 350 18.14 16.20 -7.58
C GLN A 350 18.15 16.26 -9.12
N LEU A 351 18.68 15.24 -9.79
CA LEU A 351 18.66 15.13 -11.25
C LEU A 351 17.28 14.74 -11.81
N THR A 352 16.45 14.05 -11.01
CA THR A 352 15.16 13.49 -11.44
C THR A 352 13.97 14.04 -10.65
N CYS A 353 14.21 14.67 -9.49
CA CYS A 353 13.19 15.19 -8.60
C CYS A 353 13.40 16.69 -8.33
N VAL A 354 12.31 17.45 -8.43
CA VAL A 354 12.29 18.88 -8.11
C VAL A 354 12.18 19.18 -6.61
N LEU A 355 11.95 18.16 -5.77
CA LEU A 355 11.83 18.35 -4.33
C LEU A 355 13.19 18.67 -3.71
N LYS A 356 13.18 19.72 -2.88
CA LYS A 356 14.32 20.17 -2.10
C LYS A 356 14.25 19.63 -0.67
N GLY A 357 15.39 19.55 -0.01
CA GLY A 357 15.51 19.13 1.38
C GLY A 357 16.79 18.33 1.62
N ASP A 358 16.87 17.69 2.77
CA ASP A 358 18.01 16.88 3.20
C ASP A 358 17.93 15.43 2.67
N TRP A 359 18.15 15.27 1.36
CA TRP A 359 18.21 13.95 0.73
C TRP A 359 19.28 13.04 1.36
N LEU A 360 20.43 13.61 1.70
CA LEU A 360 21.56 12.89 2.28
C LEU A 360 21.19 12.30 3.65
N GLY A 361 20.55 13.10 4.51
CA GLY A 361 20.01 12.65 5.80
C GLY A 361 18.94 11.57 5.63
N LEU A 362 18.05 11.71 4.64
CA LEU A 362 17.04 10.68 4.35
C LEU A 362 17.67 9.35 3.95
N TYR A 363 18.66 9.36 3.04
CA TYR A 363 19.38 8.14 2.67
C TYR A 363 20.12 7.52 3.85
N ARG A 364 20.77 8.34 4.70
CA ARG A 364 21.46 7.82 5.88
C ARG A 364 20.51 7.11 6.83
N ARG A 365 19.30 7.63 6.99
CA ARG A 365 18.26 7.03 7.82
C ARG A 365 17.67 5.79 7.15
N PHE A 366 17.45 5.82 5.84
CA PHE A 366 16.94 4.68 5.07
C PHE A 366 17.89 3.48 5.09
N CYS A 367 19.21 3.68 4.93
CA CYS A 367 20.17 2.57 4.99
C CYS A 367 20.17 1.83 6.34
N LYS A 368 19.65 2.48 7.40
CA LYS A 368 19.51 1.91 8.75
C LYS A 368 18.07 1.45 9.05
N SER A 369 17.16 1.61 8.10
CA SER A 369 15.75 1.28 8.29
C SER A 369 15.46 -0.18 7.92
N PRO A 370 14.35 -0.76 8.40
CA PRO A 370 13.96 -2.12 8.03
C PRO A 370 13.72 -2.27 6.52
N ASN A 371 13.13 -1.25 5.88
CA ASN A 371 12.91 -1.26 4.43
C ASN A 371 14.24 -1.17 3.65
N GLY A 372 15.22 -0.38 4.12
CA GLY A 372 16.53 -0.29 3.48
C GLY A 372 17.30 -1.58 3.57
N ASP A 373 17.30 -2.23 4.74
CA ASP A 373 17.91 -3.53 4.93
C ASP A 373 17.22 -4.62 4.08
N ALA A 374 15.89 -4.68 4.08
CA ALA A 374 15.14 -5.63 3.27
C ALA A 374 15.36 -5.42 1.76
N TRP A 375 15.39 -4.16 1.30
CA TRP A 375 15.71 -3.82 -0.09
C TRP A 375 17.13 -4.28 -0.45
N TYR A 376 18.13 -4.00 0.39
CA TYR A 376 19.51 -4.41 0.14
C TYR A 376 19.64 -5.94 0.08
N ARG A 377 19.06 -6.67 1.04
CA ARG A 377 19.05 -8.13 1.04
C ARG A 377 18.41 -8.71 -0.22
N GLN A 378 17.30 -8.13 -0.68
CA GLN A 378 16.65 -8.55 -1.92
C GLN A 378 17.57 -8.30 -3.13
N ARG A 379 18.14 -7.10 -3.26
CA ARG A 379 19.02 -6.75 -4.38
C ARG A 379 20.29 -7.59 -4.42
N HIS A 380 20.90 -7.82 -3.27
CA HIS A 380 22.08 -8.67 -3.15
C HIS A 380 21.77 -10.10 -3.58
N LYS A 381 20.60 -10.65 -3.20
CA LYS A 381 20.13 -11.96 -3.67
C LYS A 381 19.97 -11.99 -5.19
N GLU A 382 19.32 -10.99 -5.78
CA GLU A 382 19.14 -10.88 -7.24
C GLU A 382 20.51 -10.81 -7.97
N MET A 383 21.46 -10.04 -7.46
CA MET A 383 22.81 -9.95 -8.00
C MET A 383 23.59 -11.26 -7.90
N THR A 384 23.47 -11.96 -6.76
CA THR A 384 24.13 -13.25 -6.54
C THR A 384 23.62 -14.28 -7.54
N GLN A 385 22.31 -14.39 -7.69
CA GLN A 385 21.68 -15.27 -8.69
C GLN A 385 22.10 -14.93 -10.11
N LYS A 386 22.20 -13.63 -10.45
CA LYS A 386 22.69 -13.20 -11.76
C LYS A 386 24.15 -13.58 -11.99
N LEU A 387 25.00 -13.42 -10.98
CA LEU A 387 26.41 -13.80 -11.06
C LEU A 387 26.58 -15.31 -11.22
N GLU A 388 25.81 -16.11 -10.48
CA GLU A 388 25.78 -17.57 -10.60
C GLU A 388 25.35 -17.99 -12.01
N ALA A 389 24.31 -17.38 -12.57
CA ALA A 389 23.87 -17.64 -13.93
C ALA A 389 24.96 -17.33 -14.97
N LEU A 390 25.60 -16.16 -14.88
CA LEU A 390 26.70 -15.77 -15.78
C LEU A 390 27.91 -16.71 -15.67
N HIS A 391 28.19 -17.23 -14.47
CA HIS A 391 29.27 -18.19 -14.29
C HIS A 391 28.94 -19.57 -14.89
N LEU A 392 27.69 -20.03 -14.73
CA LEU A 392 27.21 -21.26 -15.37
C LEU A 392 27.26 -21.16 -16.90
N GLU A 393 26.86 -20.02 -17.47
CA GLU A 393 27.01 -19.74 -18.90
C GLU A 393 28.48 -19.86 -19.34
N ALA A 394 29.40 -19.25 -18.59
CA ALA A 394 30.83 -19.33 -18.89
C ALA A 394 31.41 -20.75 -18.74
N ILE A 395 30.81 -21.64 -17.93
CA ILE A 395 31.24 -23.05 -17.82
C ILE A 395 30.73 -23.88 -19.01
N CYS A 396 29.56 -23.55 -19.54
CA CYS A 396 28.95 -24.25 -20.66
C CYS A 396 29.57 -23.88 -22.02
N ASP A 397 30.07 -22.65 -22.15
CA ASP A 397 30.86 -22.17 -23.30
C ASP A 397 32.30 -22.72 -23.27
#